data_AF-W9YYU8-F1
#
_entry.id   AF-W9YYU8-F1
#
_cell.length_a   1.000
_cell.length_b   1.000
_cell.length_c   1.000
_cell.angle_alpha   90.00
_cell.angle_beta   90.00
_cell.angle_gamma   90.00
#
_symmetry.space_group_name_H-M   'P 1'
#
loop_
_entity.id
_entity.type
_entity.pdbx_description
1 polymer ?
#
loop_
_entity_poly.entity_id
_entity_poly.type
_entity_poly.pdbx_seq_one_letter_code
_entity_poly.pdbx_strand_id
1 'polypeptide(L)'
;MPRPIVKDNFNITYRKIPILAIGRERPAVPAEDDDVVDVDDEDDAVIGVVGVVGVVGVVGVVGVVGVVGVVVAVVAVVAVVAVVAVAVVVAAVVVVAVDVAAVDVAAVVVVAVDVVAVVVVAVVVVAIYIDTSLILEVLEHRFPASEGFGTLYPGPTTTPTPSSSSASAPSSSSASASSSSSQRPLIRGFASYWTDRPLFRVTTGLIPSSVWRTRFGADRANLIGHSLDAEKLERKVPENLGGLDLQLSLLEPLFRGSNDNTKSVGAGVSAGAVAGPGPGTGSVAISNRHWVFDGPTPSAADIALYYQLDWGDKISRGQGISDLSGGGVRDGDGEGISSVFNADRYPGLAAWFDRVKTFFDSLPSTETRVERTDETGIQRVLDRIKALPGLGGATASVSSAEEEVVVPSSASSSSAEVVPGQVSVSVEVPIPLLPTPAAPHATLDKRNGLVVGAHVTVAPEDTGRDSPTHGTLLAITPEEVVVAPDKIGGGPAVGAVKVHFPRLGFVVRPVPGTGTSEPRL
;
A
#
# COMPACT_ATOMS: atom_id res chain seq x y z
N MET A 1 -14.34 -1.43 2.63
CA MET A 1 -15.30 -2.56 2.69
C MET A 1 -15.90 -2.68 4.08
N PRO A 2 -17.20 -2.97 4.23
CA PRO A 2 -17.82 -3.33 5.51
C PRO A 2 -17.12 -4.50 6.20
N ARG A 3 -17.14 -4.53 7.54
CA ARG A 3 -16.47 -5.58 8.33
C ARG A 3 -16.86 -7.02 8.00
N PRO A 4 -18.16 -7.37 7.81
CA PRO A 4 -18.52 -8.72 7.38
C PRO A 4 -17.79 -9.08 6.09
N ILE A 5 -17.74 -8.18 5.10
CA ILE A 5 -17.04 -8.43 3.84
C ILE A 5 -15.54 -8.66 4.05
N VAL A 6 -14.86 -7.85 4.86
CA VAL A 6 -13.40 -8.06 5.09
C VAL A 6 -13.13 -9.39 5.79
N LYS A 7 -13.92 -9.70 6.82
CA LYS A 7 -13.80 -10.95 7.57
C LYS A 7 -14.13 -12.17 6.71
N ASP A 8 -15.24 -12.12 6.00
CA ASP A 8 -15.77 -13.27 5.24
C ASP A 8 -14.96 -13.53 3.96
N ASN A 9 -14.34 -12.49 3.38
CA ASN A 9 -13.57 -12.63 2.14
C ASN A 9 -12.08 -12.82 2.36
N PHE A 10 -11.50 -12.26 3.43
CA PHE A 10 -10.05 -12.31 3.68
C PHE A 10 -9.66 -12.99 5.00
N ASN A 11 -10.62 -13.40 5.83
CA ASN A 11 -10.40 -13.90 7.21
C ASN A 11 -9.65 -12.94 8.12
N ILE A 12 -9.81 -11.66 7.88
CA ILE A 12 -9.15 -10.61 8.66
C ILE A 12 -10.14 -10.10 9.71
N THR A 13 -9.78 -10.25 10.98
CA THR A 13 -10.53 -9.72 12.14
C THR A 13 -10.17 -8.27 12.48
N TYR A 14 -9.08 -7.76 11.87
CA TYR A 14 -8.62 -6.39 11.98
C TYR A 14 -9.75 -5.39 11.71
N ARG A 15 -9.90 -4.43 12.61
CA ARG A 15 -11.02 -3.46 12.62
C ARG A 15 -10.65 -2.08 12.10
N LYS A 16 -9.37 -1.82 11.92
CA LYS A 16 -8.89 -0.54 11.39
C LYS A 16 -8.92 -0.58 9.86
N ILE A 17 -8.96 0.59 9.27
CA ILE A 17 -8.99 0.87 7.82
C ILE A 17 -7.89 1.91 7.64
N PRO A 18 -7.11 1.90 6.53
CA PRO A 18 -7.34 1.19 5.26
C PRO A 18 -6.71 -0.21 5.13
N ILE A 19 -7.16 -0.92 4.08
CA ILE A 19 -6.58 -2.15 3.54
C ILE A 19 -6.36 -1.97 2.03
N LEU A 20 -5.29 -2.54 1.48
CA LEU A 20 -4.96 -2.50 0.06
C LEU A 20 -4.74 -3.91 -0.48
N ALA A 21 -5.38 -4.22 -1.60
CA ALA A 21 -5.01 -5.34 -2.46
C ALA A 21 -4.48 -4.75 -3.77
N ILE A 22 -3.27 -5.12 -4.19
CA ILE A 22 -2.65 -4.58 -5.40
C ILE A 22 -2.06 -5.71 -6.25
N GLY A 23 -2.43 -5.74 -7.53
CA GLY A 23 -1.83 -6.63 -8.53
C GLY A 23 -0.51 -6.09 -9.07
N ARG A 24 0.25 -6.90 -9.81
CA ARG A 24 1.21 -6.34 -10.76
C ARG A 24 0.41 -5.74 -11.90
N GLU A 25 0.31 -4.41 -11.97
CA GLU A 25 -0.02 -3.78 -13.24
C GLU A 25 1.10 -4.13 -14.23
N ARG A 26 0.73 -4.50 -15.45
CA ARG A 26 1.72 -4.49 -16.54
C ARG A 26 2.16 -3.03 -16.66
N PRO A 27 3.47 -2.73 -16.74
CA PRO A 27 3.91 -1.37 -17.03
C PRO A 27 3.11 -0.91 -18.25
N ALA A 28 2.53 0.30 -18.15
CA ALA A 28 1.84 0.91 -19.28
C ALA A 28 2.80 0.80 -20.46
N VAL A 29 2.37 0.13 -21.53
CA VAL A 29 3.10 0.21 -22.79
C VAL A 29 3.19 1.70 -23.05
N PRO A 30 4.41 2.29 -23.18
CA PRO A 30 4.54 3.71 -23.46
C PRO A 30 3.60 3.98 -24.62
N ALA A 31 2.70 4.95 -24.45
CA ALA A 31 1.79 5.34 -25.51
C ALA A 31 2.67 5.48 -26.76
N GLU A 32 2.46 4.60 -27.75
CA GLU A 32 3.11 4.80 -29.03
C GLU A 32 2.71 6.22 -29.41
N ASP A 33 3.72 7.05 -29.68
CA ASP A 33 3.52 8.40 -30.17
C ASP A 33 2.71 8.24 -31.47
N ASP A 34 1.38 8.26 -31.36
CA ASP A 34 0.49 8.45 -32.48
C ASP A 34 0.87 9.84 -32.98
N ASP A 35 1.72 9.86 -34.01
CA ASP A 35 2.10 11.04 -34.77
C ASP A 35 0.79 11.75 -35.17
N VAL A 36 0.38 12.70 -34.33
CA VAL A 36 -0.68 13.64 -34.63
C VAL A 36 -0.16 14.44 -35.80
N VAL A 37 -0.60 14.07 -36.99
CA VAL A 37 -0.46 14.89 -38.18
C VAL A 37 -1.21 16.18 -37.89
N ASP A 38 -0.48 17.22 -37.53
CA ASP A 38 -0.96 18.60 -37.50
C ASP A 38 -1.45 18.94 -38.91
N VAL A 39 -2.78 18.91 -39.10
CA VAL A 39 -3.44 19.48 -40.27
C VAL A 39 -3.72 20.93 -39.94
N ASP A 40 -2.76 21.79 -40.30
CA ASP A 40 -2.98 23.23 -40.38
C ASP A 40 -3.91 23.58 -41.57
N ASP A 41 -4.65 24.66 -41.37
CA ASP A 41 -5.33 25.56 -42.32
C ASP A 41 -6.85 25.41 -42.61
N GLU A 42 -7.57 26.39 -42.03
CA GLU A 42 -8.53 27.34 -42.61
C GLU A 42 -9.83 26.89 -43.35
N ASP A 43 -10.94 27.39 -42.79
CA ASP A 43 -12.19 27.94 -43.35
C ASP A 43 -13.05 27.17 -44.39
N ASP A 44 -14.35 27.12 -44.03
CA ASP A 44 -15.56 27.07 -44.87
C ASP A 44 -15.71 25.95 -45.93
N ALA A 45 -16.49 24.92 -45.59
CA ALA A 45 -17.66 24.52 -46.40
C ALA A 45 -18.45 23.35 -45.77
N VAL A 46 -19.75 23.61 -45.57
CA VAL A 46 -20.81 22.62 -45.38
C VAL A 46 -20.95 21.80 -46.67
N ILE A 47 -20.74 20.48 -46.59
CA ILE A 47 -21.38 19.36 -47.33
C ILE A 47 -20.38 18.19 -47.43
N GLY A 48 -20.70 17.05 -46.79
CA GLY A 48 -20.22 15.74 -47.21
C GLY A 48 -19.25 14.99 -46.27
N VAL A 49 -19.66 14.64 -45.06
CA VAL A 49 -18.95 13.62 -44.25
C VAL A 49 -19.91 12.52 -43.80
N VAL A 50 -20.22 11.62 -44.73
CA VAL A 50 -20.79 10.28 -44.45
C VAL A 50 -19.76 9.18 -44.80
N GLY A 51 -18.56 9.54 -45.28
CA GLY A 51 -17.54 8.58 -45.75
C GLY A 51 -16.44 8.19 -44.75
N VAL A 52 -16.15 9.01 -43.73
CA VAL A 52 -14.93 8.82 -42.90
C VAL A 52 -15.17 8.01 -41.62
N VAL A 53 -16.40 7.98 -41.10
CA VAL A 53 -16.76 7.11 -39.95
C VAL A 53 -16.66 5.62 -40.30
N GLY A 54 -16.77 5.27 -41.59
CA GLY A 54 -16.61 3.89 -42.08
C GLY A 54 -15.18 3.36 -42.03
N VAL A 55 -14.15 4.21 -42.10
CA VAL A 55 -12.76 3.74 -42.17
C VAL A 55 -12.16 3.53 -40.79
N VAL A 56 -12.45 4.41 -39.82
CA VAL A 56 -11.99 4.26 -38.42
C VAL A 56 -12.66 3.05 -37.74
N GLY A 57 -13.95 2.80 -38.05
CA GLY A 57 -14.65 1.61 -37.58
C GLY A 57 -14.06 0.30 -38.13
N VAL A 58 -13.55 0.30 -39.37
CA VAL A 58 -12.93 -0.88 -39.98
C VAL A 58 -11.54 -1.15 -39.40
N VAL A 59 -10.72 -0.13 -39.12
CA VAL A 59 -9.40 -0.31 -38.47
C VAL A 59 -9.55 -0.82 -37.03
N GLY A 60 -10.52 -0.30 -36.28
CA GLY A 60 -10.82 -0.80 -34.92
C GLY A 60 -11.31 -2.25 -34.90
N VAL A 61 -12.14 -2.66 -35.88
CA VAL A 61 -12.60 -4.05 -36.02
C VAL A 61 -11.44 -4.97 -36.43
N VAL A 62 -10.54 -4.54 -37.31
CA VAL A 62 -9.34 -5.32 -37.69
C VAL A 62 -8.39 -5.51 -36.51
N GLY A 63 -8.19 -4.48 -35.67
CA GLY A 63 -7.39 -4.58 -34.45
C GLY A 63 -7.97 -5.55 -33.42
N VAL A 64 -9.28 -5.50 -33.18
CA VAL A 64 -9.97 -6.44 -32.28
C VAL A 64 -9.93 -7.87 -32.81
N VAL A 65 -10.11 -8.07 -34.12
CA VAL A 65 -9.97 -9.40 -34.75
C VAL A 65 -8.54 -9.92 -34.66
N GLY A 66 -7.53 -9.06 -34.75
CA GLY A 66 -6.12 -9.42 -34.56
C GLY A 66 -5.82 -9.89 -33.13
N VAL A 67 -6.28 -9.15 -32.11
CA VAL A 67 -6.10 -9.52 -30.70
C VAL A 67 -6.86 -10.80 -30.37
N VAL A 68 -8.11 -10.94 -30.83
CA VAL A 68 -8.88 -12.18 -30.67
C VAL A 68 -8.18 -13.35 -31.37
N GLY A 69 -7.61 -13.14 -32.55
CA GLY A 69 -6.83 -14.15 -33.27
C GLY A 69 -5.59 -14.60 -32.50
N VAL A 70 -4.85 -13.67 -31.89
CA VAL A 70 -3.68 -13.99 -31.05
C VAL A 70 -4.10 -14.72 -29.77
N VAL A 71 -5.18 -14.29 -29.11
CA VAL A 71 -5.70 -14.99 -27.92
C VAL A 71 -6.16 -16.40 -28.27
N VAL A 72 -6.90 -16.59 -29.37
CA VAL A 72 -7.32 -17.91 -29.86
C VAL A 72 -6.10 -18.77 -30.22
N ALA A 73 -5.07 -18.20 -30.85
CA ALA A 73 -3.83 -18.91 -31.16
C ALA A 73 -3.07 -19.32 -29.89
N VAL A 74 -2.95 -18.44 -28.89
CA VAL A 74 -2.32 -18.76 -27.60
C VAL A 74 -3.12 -19.84 -26.86
N VAL A 75 -4.45 -19.74 -26.82
CA VAL A 75 -5.31 -20.77 -26.22
C VAL A 75 -5.16 -22.10 -26.97
N ALA A 76 -5.08 -22.08 -28.31
CA ALA A 76 -4.85 -23.28 -29.11
C ALA A 76 -3.46 -23.89 -28.85
N VAL A 77 -2.41 -23.07 -28.73
CA VAL A 77 -1.06 -23.53 -28.40
C VAL A 77 -1.03 -24.11 -26.99
N VAL A 78 -1.64 -23.46 -26.00
CA VAL A 78 -1.75 -24.00 -24.63
C VAL A 78 -2.52 -25.31 -24.61
N ALA A 79 -3.61 -25.42 -25.38
CA ALA A 79 -4.37 -26.66 -25.52
C ALA A 79 -3.53 -27.77 -26.17
N VAL A 80 -2.78 -27.46 -27.23
CA VAL A 80 -1.87 -28.42 -27.89
C VAL A 80 -0.75 -28.84 -26.94
N VAL A 81 -0.14 -27.92 -26.19
CA VAL A 81 0.90 -28.23 -25.20
C VAL A 81 0.33 -29.12 -24.09
N ALA A 82 -0.89 -28.85 -23.62
CA ALA A 82 -1.57 -29.71 -22.65
C ALA A 82 -1.85 -31.11 -23.21
N VAL A 83 -2.34 -31.22 -24.46
CA VAL A 83 -2.57 -32.49 -25.14
C VAL A 83 -1.26 -33.26 -25.34
N VAL A 84 -0.17 -32.59 -25.72
CA VAL A 84 1.15 -33.20 -25.88
C VAL A 84 1.70 -33.65 -24.53
N ALA A 85 1.56 -32.84 -23.47
CA ALA A 85 1.97 -33.24 -22.12
C ALA A 85 1.20 -34.49 -21.65
N VAL A 86 -0.13 -34.53 -21.88
CA VAL A 86 -0.95 -35.72 -21.60
C VAL A 86 -0.50 -36.91 -22.45
N ALA A 87 -0.22 -36.73 -23.74
CA ALA A 87 0.25 -37.80 -24.61
C ALA A 87 1.63 -38.34 -24.20
N VAL A 88 2.54 -37.47 -23.75
CA VAL A 88 3.86 -37.86 -23.23
C VAL A 88 3.71 -38.62 -21.92
N VAL A 89 2.84 -38.17 -21.02
CA VAL A 89 2.51 -38.92 -19.78
C VAL A 89 1.93 -40.28 -20.14
N VAL A 90 0.91 -40.35 -21.01
CA VAL A 90 0.31 -41.62 -21.45
C VAL A 90 1.34 -42.54 -22.10
N ALA A 91 2.23 -42.02 -22.95
CA ALA A 91 3.29 -42.81 -23.56
C ALA A 91 4.29 -43.35 -22.51
N ALA A 92 4.68 -42.53 -21.54
CA ALA A 92 5.52 -42.96 -20.42
C ALA A 92 4.82 -44.03 -19.58
N VAL A 93 3.52 -43.90 -19.31
CA VAL A 93 2.71 -44.92 -18.62
C VAL A 93 2.66 -46.23 -19.42
N VAL A 94 2.47 -46.16 -20.74
CA VAL A 94 2.43 -47.36 -21.60
C VAL A 94 3.80 -48.05 -21.62
N VAL A 95 4.89 -47.30 -21.72
CA VAL A 95 6.26 -47.86 -21.69
C VAL A 95 6.54 -48.53 -20.35
N VAL A 96 6.14 -47.92 -19.23
CA VAL A 96 6.27 -48.52 -17.89
C VAL A 96 5.35 -49.74 -17.71
N ALA A 97 4.15 -49.73 -18.30
CA ALA A 97 3.20 -50.85 -18.24
C ALA A 97 3.64 -52.06 -19.09
N VAL A 98 4.47 -51.86 -20.11
CA VAL A 98 5.00 -52.96 -20.95
C VAL A 98 6.13 -53.72 -20.25
N ASP A 99 6.84 -53.10 -19.31
CA ASP A 99 7.95 -53.75 -18.57
C ASP A 99 7.55 -54.33 -17.21
N VAL A 100 6.34 -54.06 -16.71
CA VAL A 100 5.88 -54.56 -15.41
C VAL A 100 4.50 -55.21 -15.55
N ALA A 101 4.49 -56.54 -15.59
CA ALA A 101 3.29 -57.38 -15.70
C ALA A 101 2.30 -57.30 -14.50
N ALA A 102 2.34 -56.23 -13.70
CA ALA A 102 1.54 -56.10 -12.48
C ALA A 102 1.28 -54.66 -12.01
N VAL A 103 1.34 -53.63 -12.87
CA VAL A 103 0.98 -52.26 -12.46
C VAL A 103 -0.47 -51.98 -12.84
N ASP A 104 -1.29 -51.70 -11.82
CA ASP A 104 -2.69 -51.34 -11.98
C ASP A 104 -2.80 -50.00 -12.73
N VAL A 105 -3.17 -50.06 -14.01
CA VAL A 105 -3.31 -48.91 -14.92
C VAL A 105 -4.26 -47.85 -14.34
N ALA A 106 -5.24 -48.25 -13.52
CA ALA A 106 -6.13 -47.31 -12.84
C ALA A 106 -5.38 -46.42 -11.84
N ALA A 107 -4.41 -46.97 -11.10
CA ALA A 107 -3.60 -46.20 -10.17
C ALA A 107 -2.74 -45.15 -10.89
N VAL A 108 -2.21 -45.49 -12.06
CA VAL A 108 -1.36 -44.56 -12.83
C VAL A 108 -2.17 -43.42 -13.45
N VAL A 109 -3.39 -43.69 -13.93
CA VAL A 109 -4.30 -42.65 -14.45
C VAL A 109 -4.77 -41.73 -13.33
N VAL A 110 -5.08 -42.25 -12.14
CA VAL A 110 -5.45 -41.43 -10.97
C VAL A 110 -4.29 -40.51 -10.58
N VAL A 111 -3.06 -41.04 -10.51
CA VAL A 111 -1.87 -40.22 -10.22
C VAL A 111 -1.64 -39.16 -11.30
N ALA A 112 -1.81 -39.49 -12.59
CA ALA A 112 -1.65 -38.52 -13.66
C ALA A 112 -2.72 -37.41 -13.64
N VAL A 113 -3.98 -37.74 -13.36
CA VAL A 113 -5.07 -36.76 -13.23
C VAL A 113 -4.88 -35.89 -11.99
N ASP A 114 -4.45 -36.47 -10.86
CA ASP A 114 -4.12 -35.71 -9.66
C ASP A 114 -2.91 -34.81 -9.89
N VAL A 115 -1.86 -35.27 -10.59
CA VAL A 115 -0.69 -34.44 -10.93
C VAL A 115 -1.09 -33.32 -11.88
N VAL A 116 -1.93 -33.55 -12.90
CA VAL A 116 -2.40 -32.50 -13.81
C VAL A 116 -3.33 -31.52 -13.09
N ALA A 117 -4.20 -31.99 -12.19
CA ALA A 117 -5.05 -31.11 -11.37
C ALA A 117 -4.22 -30.28 -10.39
N VAL A 118 -3.18 -30.86 -9.77
CA VAL A 118 -2.22 -30.17 -8.89
C VAL A 118 -1.35 -29.17 -9.67
N VAL A 119 -0.97 -29.47 -10.90
CA VAL A 119 -0.18 -28.57 -11.77
C VAL A 119 -1.02 -27.41 -12.33
N VAL A 120 -2.34 -27.58 -12.48
CA VAL A 120 -3.22 -26.54 -13.05
C VAL A 120 -3.87 -25.65 -11.97
N VAL A 121 -3.91 -26.07 -10.70
CA VAL A 121 -4.32 -25.18 -9.61
C VAL A 121 -3.13 -24.30 -9.24
N ALA A 122 -2.83 -23.33 -10.11
CA ALA A 122 -2.03 -22.17 -9.72
C ALA A 122 -2.79 -21.49 -8.56
N VAL A 123 -2.37 -21.76 -7.33
CA VAL A 123 -2.97 -21.14 -6.15
C VAL A 123 -2.69 -19.65 -6.26
N VAL A 124 -3.73 -18.89 -6.64
CA VAL A 124 -3.67 -17.43 -6.61
C VAL A 124 -3.55 -17.04 -5.15
N VAL A 125 -2.37 -16.53 -4.80
CA VAL A 125 -2.11 -15.98 -3.48
C VAL A 125 -2.28 -14.46 -3.54
N VAL A 126 -3.30 -13.96 -2.86
CA VAL A 126 -3.60 -12.53 -2.79
C VAL A 126 -2.81 -11.89 -1.65
N ALA A 127 -2.07 -10.82 -1.93
CA ALA A 127 -1.44 -10.00 -0.90
C ALA A 127 -2.40 -8.90 -0.45
N ILE A 128 -2.64 -8.81 0.86
CA ILE A 128 -3.45 -7.76 1.49
C ILE A 128 -2.56 -6.97 2.43
N TYR A 129 -2.37 -5.69 2.14
CA TYR A 129 -1.57 -4.77 2.94
C TYR A 129 -2.48 -3.99 3.89
N ILE A 130 -2.08 -3.97 5.16
CA ILE A 130 -2.83 -3.37 6.25
C ILE A 130 -2.15 -2.09 6.70
N ASP A 131 -2.95 -1.07 7.04
CA ASP A 131 -2.49 0.21 7.60
C ASP A 131 -1.86 1.16 6.58
N THR A 132 -2.18 2.46 6.70
CA THR A 132 -1.72 3.50 5.79
C THR A 132 -0.20 3.57 5.73
N SER A 133 0.49 3.38 6.86
CA SER A 133 1.95 3.47 6.91
C SER A 133 2.64 2.41 6.04
N LEU A 134 2.08 1.20 5.94
CA LEU A 134 2.59 0.16 5.06
C LEU A 134 2.12 0.37 3.61
N ILE A 135 0.87 0.78 3.42
CA ILE A 135 0.28 1.02 2.11
C ILE A 135 1.07 2.08 1.33
N LEU A 136 1.49 3.17 1.98
CA LEU A 136 2.33 4.20 1.35
C LEU A 136 3.66 3.63 0.86
N GLU A 137 4.32 2.76 1.62
CA GLU A 137 5.58 2.13 1.21
C GLU A 137 5.39 1.15 0.04
N VAL A 138 4.27 0.42 0.03
CA VAL A 138 3.91 -0.47 -1.07
C VAL A 138 3.66 0.34 -2.33
N LEU A 139 2.91 1.44 -2.25
CA LEU A 139 2.65 2.31 -3.40
C LEU A 139 3.95 2.94 -3.92
N GLU A 140 4.81 3.48 -3.05
CA GLU A 140 6.11 4.03 -3.43
C GLU A 140 7.00 2.98 -4.11
N HIS A 141 6.98 1.73 -3.63
CA HIS A 141 7.77 0.65 -4.23
C HIS A 141 7.19 0.19 -5.58
N ARG A 142 5.86 0.20 -5.75
CA ARG A 142 5.18 -0.28 -6.95
C ARG A 142 5.09 0.75 -8.06
N PHE A 143 5.10 2.03 -7.71
CA PHE A 143 5.01 3.15 -8.63
C PHE A 143 6.20 4.09 -8.39
N PRO A 144 7.43 3.65 -8.69
CA PRO A 144 8.62 4.43 -8.37
C PRO A 144 8.75 5.63 -9.30
N ALA A 145 9.33 6.72 -8.78
CA ALA A 145 9.56 7.92 -9.59
C ALA A 145 10.49 7.70 -10.79
N SER A 146 11.33 6.67 -10.76
CA SER A 146 12.15 6.25 -11.92
C SER A 146 11.32 5.79 -13.12
N GLU A 147 10.05 5.44 -12.92
CA GLU A 147 9.10 5.08 -13.97
C GLU A 147 8.15 6.23 -14.33
N GLY A 148 8.44 7.46 -13.86
CA GLY A 148 7.65 8.66 -14.17
C GLY A 148 6.50 8.95 -13.21
N PHE A 149 6.31 8.12 -12.17
CA PHE A 149 5.33 8.38 -11.12
C PHE A 149 5.80 9.49 -10.15
N GLY A 150 4.85 10.08 -9.41
CA GLY A 150 5.19 10.96 -8.28
C GLY A 150 5.80 10.16 -7.12
N THR A 151 6.60 10.82 -6.27
CA THR A 151 7.14 10.23 -5.04
C THR A 151 6.50 10.83 -3.80
N LEU A 152 6.25 10.00 -2.80
CA LEU A 152 5.83 10.41 -1.46
C LEU A 152 6.98 10.96 -0.61
N TYR A 153 8.23 10.80 -1.08
CA TYR A 153 9.45 11.16 -0.39
C TYR A 153 10.33 12.08 -1.24
N PRO A 154 9.82 13.26 -1.65
CA PRO A 154 10.58 14.19 -2.45
C PRO A 154 11.87 14.59 -1.72
N GLY A 155 12.98 14.60 -2.46
CA GLY A 155 14.25 15.10 -1.95
C GLY A 155 14.20 16.62 -1.71
N PRO A 156 15.09 17.16 -0.86
CA PRO A 156 15.19 18.61 -0.70
C PRO A 156 15.50 19.26 -2.04
N THR A 157 14.84 20.38 -2.33
CA THR A 157 15.12 21.16 -3.54
C THR A 157 16.58 21.61 -3.49
N THR A 158 17.46 20.94 -4.24
CA THR A 158 18.79 21.48 -4.48
C THR A 158 18.60 22.67 -5.39
N THR A 159 18.48 23.87 -4.82
CA THR A 159 18.52 25.10 -5.60
C THR A 159 19.74 24.97 -6.50
N PRO A 160 19.58 24.95 -7.83
CA PRO A 160 20.72 24.85 -8.72
C PRO A 160 21.57 26.08 -8.45
N THR A 161 22.66 25.89 -7.71
CA THR A 161 23.61 26.96 -7.46
C THR A 161 24.05 27.41 -8.84
N PRO A 162 23.83 28.68 -9.24
CA PRO A 162 24.20 29.14 -10.56
C PRO A 162 25.71 28.90 -10.71
N SER A 163 26.05 27.84 -11.45
CA SER A 163 27.41 27.41 -11.66
C SER A 163 28.10 28.54 -12.42
N SER A 164 29.05 29.19 -11.77
CA SER A 164 30.03 30.03 -12.44
C SER A 164 30.57 29.24 -13.62
N SER A 165 30.33 29.77 -14.81
CA SER A 165 30.77 29.26 -16.10
C SER A 165 32.30 29.07 -16.13
N SER A 166 32.77 27.88 -15.81
CA SER A 166 34.09 27.41 -16.24
C SER A 166 33.94 26.01 -16.78
N ALA A 167 33.89 25.93 -18.11
CA ALA A 167 33.79 24.72 -18.90
C ALA A 167 35.03 23.84 -18.67
N SER A 168 34.85 22.75 -17.94
CA SER A 168 35.79 21.62 -17.88
C SER A 168 34.96 20.35 -17.98
N ALA A 169 35.19 19.56 -19.03
CA ALA A 169 34.41 18.37 -19.36
C ALA A 169 34.37 17.33 -18.21
N PRO A 170 33.21 16.73 -17.91
CA PRO A 170 33.12 15.73 -16.84
C PRO A 170 33.54 14.35 -17.36
N SER A 171 34.56 13.78 -16.72
CA SER A 171 34.93 12.37 -16.83
C SER A 171 33.83 11.48 -16.23
N SER A 172 33.51 10.40 -16.94
CA SER A 172 32.48 9.38 -16.66
C SER A 172 32.82 8.46 -15.48
N SER A 173 33.06 9.01 -14.29
CA SER A 173 33.16 8.22 -13.05
C SER A 173 31.81 8.19 -12.35
N SER A 174 31.15 7.04 -12.43
CA SER A 174 30.11 6.51 -11.53
C SER A 174 29.53 7.55 -10.56
N ALA A 175 28.33 8.03 -10.89
CA ALA A 175 27.47 8.79 -10.01
C ALA A 175 27.23 8.00 -8.71
N SER A 176 28.16 8.16 -7.77
CA SER A 176 27.92 8.03 -6.36
C SER A 176 26.82 9.05 -6.07
N ALA A 177 25.56 8.59 -6.12
CA ALA A 177 24.40 9.29 -5.63
C ALA A 177 24.74 9.74 -4.21
N SER A 178 25.25 10.96 -4.11
CA SER A 178 25.79 11.52 -2.89
C SER A 178 24.59 11.82 -2.02
N SER A 179 24.16 10.80 -1.25
CA SER A 179 23.47 10.87 0.03
C SER A 179 22.78 12.22 0.26
N SER A 180 21.85 12.62 -0.62
CA SER A 180 20.82 13.54 -0.21
C SER A 180 20.14 12.76 0.90
N SER A 181 20.37 13.18 2.14
CA SER A 181 19.88 12.47 3.31
C SER A 181 18.38 12.34 3.11
N SER A 182 17.93 11.15 2.72
CA SER A 182 16.55 10.94 2.37
C SER A 182 15.74 11.36 3.59
N GLN A 183 14.92 12.41 3.45
CA GLN A 183 14.05 12.86 4.54
C GLN A 183 12.97 11.81 4.85
N ARG A 184 12.91 10.69 4.10
CA ARG A 184 11.97 9.59 4.26
C ARG A 184 11.78 9.15 5.72
N PRO A 185 12.81 8.90 6.55
CA PRO A 185 12.58 8.54 7.95
C PRO A 185 11.91 9.65 8.77
N LEU A 186 12.22 10.92 8.51
CA LEU A 186 11.60 12.07 9.18
C LEU A 186 10.16 12.27 8.71
N ILE A 187 9.90 12.16 7.41
CA ILE A 187 8.56 12.23 6.81
C ILE A 187 7.67 11.13 7.39
N ARG A 188 8.14 9.87 7.40
CA ARG A 188 7.43 8.72 8.00
C ARG A 188 7.20 8.92 9.49
N GLY A 189 8.22 9.41 10.21
CA GLY A 189 8.12 9.71 11.63
C GLY A 189 7.06 10.76 11.94
N PHE A 190 7.04 11.84 11.18
CA PHE A 190 6.06 12.92 11.31
C PHE A 190 4.63 12.44 11.05
N ALA A 191 4.40 11.69 9.97
CA ALA A 191 3.10 11.11 9.66
C ALA A 191 2.65 10.15 10.77
N SER A 192 3.47 9.14 11.09
CA SER A 192 3.07 8.00 11.94
C SER A 192 3.03 8.33 13.44
N TYR A 193 3.90 9.21 13.94
CA TYR A 193 4.03 9.46 15.38
C TYR A 193 3.46 10.80 15.83
N TRP A 194 3.37 11.77 14.93
CA TRP A 194 2.86 13.09 15.28
C TRP A 194 1.46 13.33 14.71
N THR A 195 1.25 13.07 13.41
CA THR A 195 -0.07 13.25 12.81
C THR A 195 -1.06 12.19 13.29
N ASP A 196 -0.72 10.91 13.14
CA ASP A 196 -1.62 9.79 13.43
C ASP A 196 -1.87 9.54 14.94
N ARG A 197 -1.10 10.19 15.83
CA ARG A 197 -1.21 9.98 17.28
C ARG A 197 -1.70 11.24 18.02
N PRO A 198 -0.87 12.23 18.37
CA PRO A 198 -1.34 13.39 19.13
C PRO A 198 -2.32 14.25 18.34
N LEU A 199 -2.05 14.58 17.06
CA LEU A 199 -2.96 15.43 16.29
C LEU A 199 -4.29 14.71 15.99
N PHE A 200 -4.25 13.45 15.59
CA PHE A 200 -5.45 12.61 15.41
C PHE A 200 -6.28 12.49 16.69
N ARG A 201 -5.65 12.31 17.86
CA ARG A 201 -6.37 12.23 19.15
C ARG A 201 -7.13 13.51 19.46
N VAL A 202 -6.52 14.67 19.24
CA VAL A 202 -7.15 15.95 19.52
C VAL A 202 -8.34 16.17 18.59
N THR A 203 -8.16 15.94 17.29
CA THR A 203 -9.20 16.12 16.26
C THR A 203 -10.36 15.12 16.39
N THR A 204 -10.09 13.86 16.73
CA THR A 204 -11.17 12.90 17.08
C THR A 204 -11.98 13.33 18.31
N GLY A 205 -11.35 14.04 19.23
CA GLY A 205 -12.03 14.66 20.38
C GLY A 205 -13.00 15.80 20.01
N LEU A 206 -13.03 16.22 18.75
CA LEU A 206 -13.92 17.27 18.22
C LEU A 206 -15.12 16.68 17.47
N ILE A 207 -15.25 15.34 17.39
CA ILE A 207 -16.43 14.69 16.84
C ILE A 207 -17.66 15.09 17.68
N PRO A 208 -18.75 15.59 17.06
CA PRO A 208 -19.95 15.98 17.78
C PRO A 208 -20.52 14.86 18.66
N SER A 209 -20.97 15.23 19.87
CA SER A 209 -21.53 14.30 20.85
C SER A 209 -22.69 13.47 20.32
N SER A 210 -23.48 14.03 19.40
CA SER A 210 -24.59 13.36 18.72
C SER A 210 -24.14 12.07 18.00
N VAL A 211 -22.94 12.07 17.40
CA VAL A 211 -22.37 10.90 16.72
C VAL A 211 -22.07 9.78 17.71
N TRP A 212 -21.53 10.12 18.87
CA TRP A 212 -21.19 9.15 19.93
C TRP A 212 -22.42 8.50 20.57
N ARG A 213 -23.61 9.08 20.42
CA ARG A 213 -24.89 8.48 20.87
C ARG A 213 -25.44 7.45 19.87
N THR A 214 -24.82 7.28 18.70
CA THR A 214 -25.28 6.34 17.66
C THR A 214 -24.60 4.97 17.74
N ARG A 215 -24.96 4.08 16.81
CA ARG A 215 -24.27 2.80 16.59
C ARG A 215 -22.76 2.96 16.36
N PHE A 216 -22.32 4.09 15.81
CA PHE A 216 -20.90 4.38 15.63
C PHE A 216 -20.20 4.51 16.98
N GLY A 217 -20.78 5.24 17.94
CA GLY A 217 -20.21 5.38 19.28
C GLY A 217 -20.14 4.04 20.02
N ALA A 218 -21.20 3.22 19.93
CA ALA A 218 -21.18 1.87 20.48
C ALA A 218 -20.09 1.00 19.84
N ASP A 219 -19.90 1.10 18.53
CA ASP A 219 -18.85 0.37 17.83
C ASP A 219 -17.44 0.80 18.26
N ARG A 220 -17.22 2.11 18.42
CA ARG A 220 -15.92 2.64 18.88
C ARG A 220 -15.66 2.30 20.34
N ALA A 221 -16.67 2.31 21.20
CA ALA A 221 -16.55 1.82 22.57
C ALA A 221 -16.07 0.35 22.60
N ASN A 222 -16.67 -0.51 21.77
CA ASN A 222 -16.24 -1.91 21.62
C ASN A 222 -14.82 -2.04 21.05
N LEU A 223 -14.42 -1.15 20.13
CA LEU A 223 -13.07 -1.14 19.57
C LEU A 223 -12.02 -0.73 20.61
N ILE A 224 -12.33 0.26 21.45
CA ILE A 224 -11.39 0.82 22.42
C ILE A 224 -11.33 -0.05 23.70
N GLY A 225 -12.40 -0.79 24.00
CA GLY A 225 -12.48 -1.67 25.17
C GLY A 225 -13.04 -0.99 26.42
N HIS A 226 -13.68 0.18 26.28
CA HIS A 226 -14.41 0.84 27.36
C HIS A 226 -15.61 1.63 26.83
N SER A 227 -16.60 1.89 27.69
CA SER A 227 -17.74 2.72 27.33
C SER A 227 -17.31 4.16 27.02
N LEU A 228 -18.00 4.79 26.07
CA LEU A 228 -17.83 6.19 25.73
C LEU A 228 -19.04 6.96 26.25
N ASP A 229 -18.79 8.01 27.03
CA ASP A 229 -19.80 8.93 27.54
C ASP A 229 -19.83 10.17 26.64
N ALA A 230 -20.90 10.30 25.84
CA ALA A 230 -21.06 11.39 24.89
C ALA A 230 -21.09 12.76 25.56
N GLU A 231 -21.69 12.90 26.76
CA GLU A 231 -21.75 14.16 27.51
C GLU A 231 -20.39 14.56 28.07
N LYS A 232 -19.61 13.57 28.50
CA LYS A 232 -18.22 13.79 28.91
C LYS A 232 -17.36 14.23 27.73
N LEU A 233 -17.53 13.62 26.55
CA LEU A 233 -16.80 14.00 25.34
C LEU A 233 -17.18 15.42 24.88
N GLU A 234 -18.47 15.77 24.95
CA GLU A 234 -18.96 17.13 24.64
C GLU A 234 -18.29 18.19 25.53
N ARG A 235 -18.25 17.96 26.85
CA ARG A 235 -17.59 18.85 27.80
C ARG A 235 -16.09 19.01 27.57
N LYS A 236 -15.45 18.09 26.84
CA LYS A 236 -14.03 18.14 26.49
C LYS A 236 -13.75 18.89 25.19
N VAL A 237 -14.74 19.31 24.42
CA VAL A 237 -14.52 20.03 23.17
C VAL A 237 -13.66 21.30 23.38
N PRO A 238 -13.88 22.15 24.39
CA PRO A 238 -12.99 23.30 24.63
C PRO A 238 -11.54 22.91 24.94
N GLU A 239 -11.32 21.84 25.70
CA GLU A 239 -9.99 21.29 26.00
C GLU A 239 -9.30 20.80 24.71
N ASN A 240 -10.03 20.08 23.86
CA ASN A 240 -9.52 19.60 22.58
C ASN A 240 -9.24 20.74 21.60
N LEU A 241 -10.07 21.80 21.56
CA LEU A 241 -9.79 22.99 20.75
C LEU A 241 -8.49 23.68 21.22
N GLY A 242 -8.28 23.82 22.53
CA GLY A 242 -7.01 24.31 23.07
C GLY A 242 -5.81 23.40 22.75
N GLY A 243 -6.03 22.09 22.75
CA GLY A 243 -5.02 21.11 22.31
C GLY A 243 -4.68 21.26 20.81
N LEU A 244 -5.68 21.55 19.98
CA LEU A 244 -5.49 21.75 18.54
C LEU A 244 -4.73 23.05 18.29
N ASP A 245 -5.13 24.12 18.98
CA ASP A 245 -4.48 25.43 18.96
C ASP A 245 -2.96 25.32 19.21
N LEU A 246 -2.58 24.53 20.21
CA LEU A 246 -1.18 24.23 20.49
C LEU A 246 -0.49 23.56 19.29
N GLN A 247 -1.09 22.51 18.69
CA GLN A 247 -0.50 21.85 17.51
C GLN A 247 -0.34 22.82 16.33
N LEU A 248 -1.36 23.64 16.05
CA LEU A 248 -1.31 24.65 14.97
C LEU A 248 -0.21 25.69 15.24
N SER A 249 -0.04 26.12 16.49
CA SER A 249 1.01 27.07 16.87
C SER A 249 2.44 26.52 16.66
N LEU A 250 2.63 25.21 16.79
CA LEU A 250 3.91 24.55 16.51
C LEU A 250 4.20 24.46 15.01
N LEU A 251 3.16 24.38 14.18
CA LEU A 251 3.28 24.29 12.72
C LEU A 251 3.45 25.64 12.04
N GLU A 252 2.80 26.69 12.53
CA GLU A 252 2.78 28.01 11.90
C GLU A 252 4.19 28.55 11.56
N PRO A 253 5.22 28.42 12.43
CA PRO A 253 6.58 28.85 12.10
C PRO A 253 7.20 28.14 10.89
N LEU A 254 6.72 26.94 10.51
CA LEU A 254 7.18 26.24 9.31
C LEU A 254 6.73 26.92 8.01
N PHE A 255 5.61 27.67 8.07
CA PHE A 255 4.94 28.26 6.91
C PHE A 255 4.94 29.78 6.90
N ARG A 256 5.31 30.42 8.01
CA ARG A 256 5.66 31.85 8.00
C ARG A 256 6.97 32.03 7.26
N GLY A 257 6.91 32.50 6.02
CA GLY A 257 8.11 32.91 5.31
C GLY A 257 8.93 33.89 6.16
N SER A 258 10.26 33.74 6.22
CA SER A 258 11.15 34.59 7.05
C SER A 258 11.17 36.09 6.67
N ASN A 259 10.28 36.54 5.77
CA ASN A 259 10.21 37.92 5.30
C ASN A 259 9.82 38.93 6.41
N ASP A 260 9.15 38.50 7.48
CA ASP A 260 8.70 39.42 8.54
C ASP A 260 9.78 39.85 9.53
N ASN A 261 10.96 39.19 9.53
CA ASN A 261 12.03 39.54 10.47
C ASN A 261 12.82 40.81 10.09
N THR A 262 12.50 41.46 8.96
CA THR A 262 13.17 42.70 8.53
C THR A 262 12.40 43.99 8.82
N LYS A 263 11.16 43.92 9.32
CA LYS A 263 10.35 45.11 9.63
C LYS A 263 10.26 45.50 11.12
N SER A 264 10.80 44.71 12.06
CA SER A 264 10.58 44.94 13.50
C SER A 264 11.75 45.59 14.28
N VAL A 265 12.88 45.95 13.66
CA VAL A 265 14.01 46.62 14.38
C VAL A 265 14.07 48.14 14.13
N GLY A 266 13.10 48.72 13.40
CA GLY A 266 13.16 50.10 12.93
C GLY A 266 12.24 51.11 13.62
N ALA A 267 12.07 51.07 14.95
CA ALA A 267 11.36 52.14 15.66
C ALA A 267 12.02 52.45 17.01
N GLY A 268 13.20 53.07 16.97
CA GLY A 268 13.69 53.83 18.13
C GLY A 268 15.18 53.76 18.43
N VAL A 269 16.06 54.18 17.51
CA VAL A 269 17.31 54.86 17.92
C VAL A 269 17.65 55.94 16.89
N SER A 270 17.59 57.18 17.36
CA SER A 270 18.03 58.40 16.71
C SER A 270 19.55 58.45 16.46
N ALA A 271 19.92 58.86 15.24
CA ALA A 271 21.08 59.65 14.84
C ALA A 271 22.45 59.38 15.52
N GLY A 272 23.37 58.79 14.75
CA GLY A 272 24.80 58.80 15.04
C GLY A 272 25.60 58.23 13.87
N ALA A 273 26.17 59.12 13.06
CA ALA A 273 26.93 58.81 11.86
C ALA A 273 28.23 58.05 12.16
N VAL A 274 28.46 56.90 11.49
CA VAL A 274 29.80 56.41 11.13
C VAL A 274 29.71 55.72 9.78
N ALA A 275 30.44 56.27 8.81
CA ALA A 275 30.61 55.75 7.47
C ALA A 275 31.60 54.57 7.45
N GLY A 276 31.25 53.51 6.72
CA GLY A 276 32.16 52.42 6.36
C GLY A 276 31.55 51.56 5.24
N PRO A 277 32.12 51.52 4.03
CA PRO A 277 31.60 50.73 2.93
C PRO A 277 32.25 49.34 2.92
N GLY A 278 31.43 48.29 2.97
CA GLY A 278 31.84 46.92 2.69
C GLY A 278 30.67 46.16 2.07
N PRO A 279 30.67 45.90 0.75
CA PRO A 279 29.56 45.24 0.07
C PRO A 279 29.70 43.73 0.26
N GLY A 280 29.34 43.25 1.45
CA GLY A 280 29.07 41.84 1.69
C GLY A 280 27.58 41.59 1.49
N THR A 281 27.11 41.56 0.24
CA THR A 281 25.74 41.14 -0.12
C THR A 281 25.61 39.63 0.07
N GLY A 282 25.69 39.18 1.32
CA GLY A 282 25.22 37.86 1.72
C GLY A 282 23.69 37.89 1.76
N SER A 283 23.06 37.83 0.58
CA SER A 283 21.63 37.57 0.47
C SER A 283 21.38 36.19 1.07
N VAL A 284 20.97 36.15 2.34
CA VAL A 284 20.45 34.93 2.97
C VAL A 284 19.21 34.57 2.17
N ALA A 285 19.32 33.56 1.30
CA ALA A 285 18.22 33.06 0.50
C ALA A 285 17.10 32.62 1.45
N ILE A 286 16.05 33.43 1.54
CA ILE A 286 14.86 33.16 2.33
C ILE A 286 14.19 31.96 1.66
N SER A 287 14.24 30.79 2.31
CA SER A 287 13.56 29.59 1.81
C SER A 287 12.05 29.84 1.89
N ASN A 288 11.42 30.05 0.73
CA ASN A 288 9.98 30.10 0.59
C ASN A 288 9.46 28.67 0.74
N ARG A 289 9.44 28.12 1.95
CA ARG A 289 9.09 26.71 2.17
C ARG A 289 7.64 26.47 1.77
N HIS A 290 7.45 25.72 0.70
CA HIS A 290 6.11 25.47 0.17
C HIS A 290 5.39 24.33 0.91
N TRP A 291 6.15 23.35 1.40
CA TRP A 291 5.68 22.08 2.00
C TRP A 291 6.40 21.79 3.33
N VAL A 292 5.88 20.85 4.14
CA VAL A 292 6.40 20.53 5.49
C VAL A 292 7.91 20.25 5.51
N PHE A 293 8.43 19.57 4.48
CA PHE A 293 9.85 19.19 4.36
C PHE A 293 10.61 19.88 3.22
N ASP A 294 10.07 20.94 2.63
CA ASP A 294 10.75 21.79 1.62
C ASP A 294 11.17 21.06 0.32
N GLY A 295 10.38 20.04 -0.08
CA GLY A 295 10.51 19.38 -1.37
C GLY A 295 9.95 20.24 -2.54
N PRO A 296 10.12 19.80 -3.79
CA PRO A 296 9.43 20.41 -4.94
C PRO A 296 7.92 20.11 -4.96
N THR A 297 7.50 18.98 -4.39
CA THR A 297 6.11 18.49 -4.31
C THR A 297 5.73 18.17 -2.87
N PRO A 298 4.43 18.07 -2.52
CA PRO A 298 4.03 17.62 -1.20
C PRO A 298 4.52 16.19 -0.94
N SER A 299 4.86 15.92 0.32
CA SER A 299 5.31 14.61 0.80
C SER A 299 4.18 13.84 1.49
N ALA A 300 4.44 12.60 1.90
CA ALA A 300 3.53 11.84 2.78
C ALA A 300 3.19 12.60 4.09
N ALA A 301 4.08 13.48 4.58
CA ALA A 301 3.80 14.29 5.76
C ALA A 301 2.76 15.38 5.48
N ASP A 302 2.81 16.00 4.29
CA ASP A 302 1.81 16.98 3.86
C ASP A 302 0.44 16.31 3.67
N ILE A 303 0.41 15.13 3.04
CA ILE A 303 -0.81 14.33 2.87
C ILE A 303 -1.44 14.00 4.23
N ALA A 304 -0.65 13.47 5.17
CA ALA A 304 -1.14 13.12 6.50
C ALA A 304 -1.71 14.34 7.24
N LEU A 305 -0.95 15.44 7.27
CA LEU A 305 -1.37 16.65 7.96
C LEU A 305 -2.63 17.27 7.34
N TYR A 306 -2.67 17.35 6.01
CA TYR A 306 -3.80 17.91 5.28
C TYR A 306 -5.07 17.10 5.54
N TYR A 307 -5.00 15.78 5.39
CA TYR A 307 -6.14 14.90 5.65
C TYR A 307 -6.66 15.10 7.08
N GLN A 308 -5.77 15.22 8.07
CA GLN A 308 -6.18 15.36 9.46
C GLN A 308 -6.90 16.68 9.74
N LEU A 309 -6.45 17.77 9.12
CA LEU A 309 -7.06 19.09 9.26
C LEU A 309 -8.36 19.20 8.46
N ASP A 310 -8.41 18.70 7.22
CA ASP A 310 -9.60 18.70 6.36
C ASP A 310 -10.72 17.84 6.97
N TRP A 311 -10.38 16.63 7.41
CA TRP A 311 -11.32 15.74 8.10
C TRP A 311 -11.77 16.33 9.44
N GLY A 312 -10.83 16.88 10.23
CA GLY A 312 -11.12 17.51 11.52
C GLY A 312 -12.05 18.72 11.37
N ASP A 313 -11.84 19.56 10.36
CA ASP A 313 -12.71 20.69 10.04
C ASP A 313 -14.12 20.22 9.68
N LYS A 314 -14.26 19.37 8.65
CA LYS A 314 -15.57 18.88 8.19
C LYS A 314 -16.35 18.20 9.31
N ILE A 315 -15.73 17.25 10.01
CA ILE A 315 -16.43 16.47 11.05
C ILE A 315 -16.81 17.32 12.26
N SER A 316 -15.95 18.24 12.70
CA SER A 316 -16.27 19.09 13.85
C SER A 316 -17.41 20.08 13.57
N ARG A 317 -17.59 20.50 12.31
CA ARG A 317 -18.75 21.28 11.85
C ARG A 317 -20.02 20.43 11.70
N GLY A 318 -19.88 19.11 11.72
CA GLY A 318 -20.97 18.17 11.48
C GLY A 318 -21.19 17.83 10.00
N GLN A 319 -20.24 18.12 9.11
CA GLN A 319 -20.32 17.69 7.71
C GLN A 319 -19.90 16.22 7.57
N GLY A 320 -20.64 15.41 6.82
CA GLY A 320 -20.36 13.99 6.62
C GLY A 320 -20.60 13.10 7.85
N ILE A 321 -21.18 13.63 8.93
CA ILE A 321 -21.48 12.84 10.13
C ILE A 321 -22.66 11.89 9.92
N SER A 322 -23.51 12.15 8.93
CA SER A 322 -24.50 11.19 8.46
C SER A 322 -23.83 9.92 7.98
N ASP A 323 -22.83 10.01 7.11
CA ASP A 323 -22.12 8.82 6.64
C ASP A 323 -21.33 8.14 7.78
N LEU A 324 -20.66 8.94 8.63
CA LEU A 324 -19.89 8.44 9.77
C LEU A 324 -20.76 7.63 10.75
N SER A 325 -21.96 8.13 11.07
CA SER A 325 -22.94 7.46 11.94
C SER A 325 -23.75 6.38 11.21
N GLY A 326 -23.63 6.34 9.88
CA GLY A 326 -24.45 5.53 8.99
C GLY A 326 -25.94 5.90 9.07
N GLY A 327 -26.26 7.18 8.94
CA GLY A 327 -27.60 7.77 8.93
C GLY A 327 -28.19 8.04 10.33
N GLY A 328 -27.41 7.88 11.40
CA GLY A 328 -27.87 8.08 12.78
C GLY A 328 -27.96 9.55 13.20
N VAL A 329 -27.22 10.43 12.53
CA VAL A 329 -27.23 11.89 12.72
C VAL A 329 -27.30 12.55 11.35
N ARG A 330 -28.01 13.67 11.22
CA ARG A 330 -27.97 14.47 9.99
C ARG A 330 -26.75 15.37 9.99
N ASP A 331 -26.26 15.70 8.80
CA ASP A 331 -25.19 16.69 8.67
C ASP A 331 -25.62 18.05 9.22
N GLY A 332 -24.63 18.79 9.74
CA GLY A 332 -24.79 20.11 10.34
C GLY A 332 -23.79 21.13 9.78
N ASP A 333 -23.95 22.37 10.24
CA ASP A 333 -23.22 23.56 9.82
C ASP A 333 -22.57 24.29 11.01
N GLY A 334 -22.18 23.54 12.04
CA GLY A 334 -21.53 24.08 13.23
C GLY A 334 -20.22 24.81 12.91
N GLU A 335 -19.73 25.60 13.86
CA GLU A 335 -18.47 26.35 13.70
C GLU A 335 -17.24 25.43 13.53
N GLY A 336 -17.26 24.28 14.18
CA GLY A 336 -16.17 23.30 14.14
C GLY A 336 -14.85 23.88 14.64
N ILE A 337 -13.76 23.62 13.92
CA ILE A 337 -12.43 24.12 14.28
C ILE A 337 -12.14 25.55 13.81
N SER A 338 -13.08 26.21 13.12
CA SER A 338 -12.86 27.56 12.55
C SER A 338 -12.48 28.61 13.59
N SER A 339 -12.89 28.41 14.85
CA SER A 339 -12.53 29.27 15.99
C SER A 339 -11.03 29.28 16.29
N VAL A 340 -10.31 28.21 15.92
CA VAL A 340 -8.86 28.06 16.13
C VAL A 340 -8.09 28.03 14.82
N PHE A 341 -8.54 27.26 13.82
CA PHE A 341 -7.89 27.13 12.53
C PHE A 341 -8.48 28.11 11.51
N ASN A 342 -7.84 29.27 11.37
CA ASN A 342 -8.21 30.30 10.40
C ASN A 342 -7.00 31.17 10.02
N ALA A 343 -7.12 31.94 8.94
CA ALA A 343 -6.05 32.76 8.41
C ALA A 343 -5.65 33.95 9.30
N ASP A 344 -6.56 34.43 10.17
CA ASP A 344 -6.23 35.52 11.09
C ASP A 344 -5.25 35.08 12.18
N ARG A 345 -5.37 33.83 12.65
CA ARG A 345 -4.50 33.26 13.68
C ARG A 345 -3.26 32.57 13.12
N TYR A 346 -3.43 31.82 12.03
CA TYR A 346 -2.40 30.99 11.42
C TYR A 346 -2.31 31.22 9.90
N PRO A 347 -1.91 32.43 9.46
CA PRO A 347 -1.90 32.79 8.05
C PRO A 347 -0.98 31.90 7.20
N GLY A 348 0.19 31.52 7.74
CA GLY A 348 1.12 30.63 7.03
C GLY A 348 0.53 29.24 6.79
N LEU A 349 -0.02 28.66 7.86
CA LEU A 349 -0.64 27.34 7.81
C LEU A 349 -1.92 27.32 6.96
N ALA A 350 -2.76 28.36 7.05
CA ALA A 350 -3.94 28.49 6.19
C ALA A 350 -3.55 28.55 4.71
N ALA A 351 -2.55 29.37 4.36
CA ALA A 351 -2.03 29.44 3.00
C ALA A 351 -1.41 28.10 2.54
N TRP A 352 -0.73 27.36 3.43
CA TRP A 352 -0.25 26.01 3.12
C TRP A 352 -1.41 25.05 2.86
N PHE A 353 -2.47 25.08 3.68
CA PHE A 353 -3.63 24.21 3.53
C PHE A 353 -4.33 24.44 2.19
N ASP A 354 -4.53 25.69 1.80
CA ASP A 354 -5.12 26.05 0.50
C ASP A 354 -4.24 25.60 -0.67
N ARG A 355 -2.92 25.69 -0.56
CA ARG A 355 -1.99 25.18 -1.57
C ARG A 355 -2.08 23.66 -1.71
N VAL A 356 -2.06 22.92 -0.60
CA VAL A 356 -2.19 21.45 -0.63
C VAL A 356 -3.55 21.04 -1.20
N LYS A 357 -4.62 21.72 -0.80
CA LYS A 357 -5.96 21.50 -1.36
C LYS A 357 -5.98 21.72 -2.87
N THR A 358 -5.45 22.85 -3.34
CA THR A 358 -5.37 23.17 -4.78
C THR A 358 -4.56 22.12 -5.54
N PHE A 359 -3.45 21.66 -4.95
CA PHE A 359 -2.64 20.59 -5.53
C PHE A 359 -3.46 19.30 -5.69
N PHE A 360 -4.13 18.81 -4.64
CA PHE A 360 -4.94 17.60 -4.74
C PHE A 360 -6.15 17.73 -5.65
N ASP A 361 -6.83 18.87 -5.64
CA ASP A 361 -7.95 19.14 -6.56
C ASP A 361 -7.51 19.17 -8.03
N SER A 362 -6.21 19.43 -8.30
CA SER A 362 -5.64 19.40 -9.65
C SER A 362 -5.23 18.00 -10.14
N LEU A 363 -5.18 17.00 -9.25
CA LEU A 363 -4.79 15.65 -9.64
C LEU A 363 -5.94 14.95 -10.38
N PRO A 364 -5.65 14.18 -11.45
CA PRO A 364 -6.69 13.40 -12.12
C PRO A 364 -7.21 12.32 -11.17
N SER A 365 -8.53 12.20 -11.07
CA SER A 365 -9.14 11.08 -10.33
C SER A 365 -8.97 9.79 -11.11
N THR A 366 -8.28 8.82 -10.50
CA THR A 366 -8.19 7.44 -10.99
C THR A 366 -9.12 6.49 -10.22
N GLU A 367 -9.93 7.02 -9.30
CA GLU A 367 -10.79 6.24 -8.43
C GLU A 367 -12.06 5.78 -9.17
N THR A 368 -12.29 4.46 -9.18
CA THR A 368 -13.63 3.91 -9.44
C THR A 368 -14.26 3.53 -8.10
N ARG A 369 -15.13 4.40 -7.59
CA ARG A 369 -15.77 4.21 -6.28
C ARG A 369 -16.86 3.15 -6.35
N VAL A 370 -16.80 2.18 -5.42
CA VAL A 370 -17.84 1.16 -5.22
C VAL A 370 -18.48 1.41 -3.87
N GLU A 371 -19.76 1.77 -3.89
CA GLU A 371 -20.51 2.07 -2.67
C GLU A 371 -20.75 0.82 -1.83
N ARG A 372 -20.93 1.03 -0.51
CA ARG A 372 -21.23 -0.06 0.42
C ARG A 372 -22.47 -0.87 0.05
N THR A 373 -23.45 -0.24 -0.58
CA THR A 373 -24.71 -0.86 -1.00
C THR A 373 -24.66 -1.45 -2.41
N ASP A 374 -23.54 -1.28 -3.13
CA ASP A 374 -23.36 -1.83 -4.47
C ASP A 374 -22.79 -3.26 -4.38
N GLU A 375 -23.67 -4.22 -4.08
CA GLU A 375 -23.30 -5.64 -3.98
C GLU A 375 -22.67 -6.17 -5.27
N THR A 376 -23.13 -5.70 -6.43
CA THR A 376 -22.60 -6.12 -7.74
C THR A 376 -21.19 -5.59 -7.97
N GLY A 377 -20.95 -4.31 -7.66
CA GLY A 377 -19.62 -3.71 -7.70
C GLY A 377 -18.66 -4.37 -6.72
N ILE A 378 -19.10 -4.69 -5.51
CA ILE A 378 -18.31 -5.42 -4.51
C ILE A 378 -17.93 -6.80 -5.05
N GLN A 379 -18.89 -7.55 -5.57
CA GLN A 379 -18.63 -8.87 -6.15
C GLN A 379 -17.63 -8.79 -7.32
N ARG A 380 -17.78 -7.79 -8.20
CA ARG A 380 -16.85 -7.55 -9.30
C ARG A 380 -15.43 -7.26 -8.80
N VAL A 381 -15.27 -6.48 -7.74
CA VAL A 381 -13.96 -6.22 -7.12
C VAL A 381 -13.36 -7.50 -6.55
N LEU A 382 -14.16 -8.31 -5.84
CA LEU A 382 -13.71 -9.59 -5.29
C LEU A 382 -13.29 -10.56 -6.40
N ASP A 383 -14.02 -10.62 -7.50
CA ASP A 383 -13.68 -11.49 -8.64
C ASP A 383 -12.42 -10.98 -9.36
N ARG A 384 -12.22 -9.66 -9.47
CA ARG A 384 -10.94 -9.10 -9.94
C ARG A 384 -9.78 -9.46 -9.03
N ILE A 385 -9.96 -9.41 -7.71
CA ILE A 385 -8.95 -9.80 -6.73
C ILE A 385 -8.60 -11.29 -6.88
N LYS A 386 -9.59 -12.17 -7.05
CA LYS A 386 -9.39 -13.61 -7.34
C LYS A 386 -8.65 -13.84 -8.65
N ALA A 387 -8.89 -12.99 -9.64
CA ALA A 387 -8.27 -13.08 -10.96
C ALA A 387 -6.89 -12.40 -11.04
N LEU A 388 -6.43 -11.73 -9.98
CA LEU A 388 -5.10 -11.14 -9.99
C LEU A 388 -4.08 -12.27 -10.18
N PRO A 389 -3.23 -12.22 -11.22
CA PRO A 389 -2.21 -13.24 -11.40
C PRO A 389 -1.37 -13.28 -10.13
N GLY A 390 -1.30 -14.46 -9.50
CA GLY A 390 -0.54 -14.64 -8.27
C GLY A 390 0.84 -14.01 -8.44
N LEU A 391 1.27 -13.22 -7.46
CA LEU A 391 2.54 -12.46 -7.49
C LEU A 391 3.79 -13.35 -7.72
N GLY A 392 3.62 -14.67 -7.77
CA GLY A 392 4.59 -15.70 -8.14
C GLY A 392 4.64 -16.06 -9.62
N GLY A 393 4.67 -15.08 -10.52
CA GLY A 393 5.16 -15.29 -11.88
C GLY A 393 6.67 -15.58 -11.90
N ALA A 394 7.11 -16.61 -11.18
CA ALA A 394 8.36 -17.27 -11.46
C ALA A 394 8.09 -18.24 -12.59
N THR A 395 8.63 -17.97 -13.78
CA THR A 395 8.90 -19.02 -14.75
C THR A 395 9.68 -20.10 -14.01
N ALA A 396 9.06 -21.24 -13.72
CA ALA A 396 9.74 -22.37 -13.12
C ALA A 396 10.84 -22.84 -14.11
N SER A 397 12.05 -22.32 -13.98
CA SER A 397 13.23 -22.92 -14.60
C SER A 397 13.57 -24.14 -13.74
N VAL A 398 13.12 -25.32 -14.18
CA VAL A 398 13.55 -26.59 -13.61
C VAL A 398 15.03 -26.74 -13.96
N SER A 399 15.93 -26.36 -13.04
CA SER A 399 17.32 -26.77 -13.14
C SER A 399 17.41 -28.19 -12.61
N SER A 400 17.63 -29.15 -13.49
CA SER A 400 17.97 -30.53 -13.14
C SER A 400 19.29 -30.53 -12.38
N ALA A 401 19.23 -30.52 -11.06
CA ALA A 401 20.38 -30.85 -10.24
C ALA A 401 20.55 -32.37 -10.29
N GLU A 402 21.61 -32.84 -10.95
CA GLU A 402 22.07 -34.22 -10.82
C GLU A 402 22.48 -34.44 -9.36
N GLU A 403 21.66 -35.21 -8.63
CA GLU A 403 21.96 -35.64 -7.28
C GLU A 403 23.00 -36.77 -7.37
N GLU A 404 24.26 -36.44 -7.04
CA GLU A 404 25.34 -37.42 -6.90
C GLU A 404 25.06 -38.30 -5.67
N VAL A 405 24.62 -39.53 -5.94
CA VAL A 405 24.35 -40.56 -4.93
C VAL A 405 25.65 -41.02 -4.29
N VAL A 406 25.98 -40.49 -3.12
CA VAL A 406 27.04 -41.02 -2.25
C VAL A 406 26.46 -42.21 -1.47
N VAL A 407 26.94 -43.41 -1.81
CA VAL A 407 26.58 -44.68 -1.15
C VAL A 407 27.36 -44.84 0.17
N PRO A 408 26.72 -44.95 1.34
CA PRO A 408 27.40 -45.40 2.55
C PRO A 408 27.29 -46.93 2.67
N SER A 409 28.44 -47.58 2.80
CA SER A 409 28.55 -49.00 3.07
C SER A 409 28.49 -49.26 4.57
N SER A 410 27.40 -49.87 5.06
CA SER A 410 27.41 -50.91 6.11
C SER A 410 26.00 -51.34 6.50
N ALA A 411 25.84 -52.66 6.61
CA ALA A 411 24.58 -53.35 6.80
C ALA A 411 24.11 -53.39 8.25
N SER A 412 22.79 -53.32 8.47
CA SER A 412 22.09 -54.24 9.36
C SER A 412 20.61 -54.35 8.97
N SER A 413 20.14 -55.58 8.92
CA SER A 413 18.83 -56.01 8.40
C SER A 413 17.72 -55.85 9.44
N SER A 414 16.65 -55.12 9.10
CA SER A 414 15.33 -55.36 9.66
C SER A 414 14.26 -55.02 8.61
N SER A 415 13.47 -56.02 8.24
CA SER A 415 12.35 -55.92 7.30
C SER A 415 11.29 -54.97 7.82
N ALA A 416 11.16 -53.81 7.19
CA ALA A 416 10.02 -52.91 7.33
C ALA A 416 9.39 -52.71 5.95
N GLU A 417 8.08 -52.89 5.90
CA GLU A 417 7.22 -52.76 4.74
C GLU A 417 7.31 -51.34 4.16
N VAL A 418 7.82 -51.21 2.94
CA VAL A 418 7.97 -49.93 2.23
C VAL A 418 6.59 -49.52 1.71
N VAL A 419 5.90 -48.66 2.45
CA VAL A 419 4.73 -47.92 1.96
C VAL A 419 5.25 -46.88 0.96
N PRO A 420 4.73 -46.83 -0.29
CA PRO A 420 5.17 -45.82 -1.26
C PRO A 420 4.81 -44.42 -0.74
N GLY A 421 5.85 -43.64 -0.45
CA GLY A 421 5.75 -42.30 0.08
C GLY A 421 5.11 -41.34 -0.92
N GLN A 422 4.06 -40.65 -0.47
CA GLN A 422 3.41 -39.58 -1.19
C GLN A 422 4.38 -38.38 -1.30
N VAL A 423 4.99 -38.18 -2.47
CA VAL A 423 5.87 -37.04 -2.74
C VAL A 423 5.01 -35.78 -2.91
N SER A 424 4.90 -34.96 -1.86
CA SER A 424 4.28 -33.64 -1.95
C SER A 424 5.31 -32.61 -2.45
N VAL A 425 5.18 -32.17 -3.70
CA VAL A 425 5.97 -31.05 -4.22
C VAL A 425 5.30 -29.74 -3.83
N SER A 426 5.86 -29.03 -2.84
CA SER A 426 5.40 -27.71 -2.45
C SER A 426 6.18 -26.64 -3.23
N VAL A 427 5.53 -25.98 -4.19
CA VAL A 427 6.12 -24.82 -4.87
C VAL A 427 5.98 -23.61 -3.95
N GLU A 428 7.09 -23.17 -3.32
CA GLU A 428 7.09 -21.96 -2.52
C GLU A 428 7.04 -20.73 -3.42
N VAL A 429 5.89 -20.04 -3.42
CA VAL A 429 5.74 -18.74 -4.07
C VAL A 429 6.44 -17.67 -3.21
N PRO A 430 7.45 -16.94 -3.75
CA PRO A 430 8.14 -15.89 -3.02
C PRO A 430 7.16 -14.88 -2.40
N ILE A 431 7.40 -14.50 -1.16
CA ILE A 431 6.60 -13.48 -0.47
C ILE A 431 7.17 -12.11 -0.85
N PRO A 432 6.39 -11.23 -1.48
CA PRO A 432 6.87 -9.90 -1.83
C PRO A 432 6.98 -9.07 -0.55
N LEU A 433 8.21 -8.87 -0.07
CA LEU A 433 8.53 -8.06 1.10
C LEU A 433 9.00 -6.68 0.65
N LEU A 434 8.70 -5.66 1.46
CA LEU A 434 9.25 -4.33 1.24
C LEU A 434 10.76 -4.31 1.48
N PRO A 435 11.53 -3.54 0.69
CA PRO A 435 12.94 -3.35 0.95
C PRO A 435 13.14 -2.57 2.25
N THR A 436 13.88 -3.14 3.18
CA THR A 436 14.21 -2.50 4.47
C THR A 436 15.71 -2.22 4.56
N PRO A 437 16.15 -1.11 5.18
CA PRO A 437 17.58 -0.80 5.33
C PRO A 437 18.37 -1.83 6.14
N ALA A 438 17.68 -2.57 7.01
CA ALA A 438 18.26 -3.62 7.85
C ALA A 438 17.67 -4.98 7.48
N ALA A 439 18.51 -6.02 7.56
CA ALA A 439 18.07 -7.40 7.41
C ALA A 439 17.21 -7.86 8.60
N PRO A 440 16.41 -8.93 8.46
CA PRO A 440 15.67 -9.54 9.57
C PRO A 440 16.58 -9.92 10.75
N HIS A 441 16.12 -9.66 11.98
CA HIS A 441 16.88 -9.96 13.19
C HIS A 441 16.54 -11.36 13.74
N ALA A 442 16.88 -12.41 12.98
CA ALA A 442 16.48 -13.80 13.24
C ALA A 442 16.70 -14.27 14.69
N THR A 443 17.84 -13.93 15.32
CA THR A 443 18.13 -14.32 16.72
C THR A 443 17.17 -13.67 17.73
N LEU A 444 16.78 -12.41 17.52
CA LEU A 444 15.84 -11.72 18.39
C LEU A 444 14.41 -12.24 18.14
N ASP A 445 14.03 -12.40 16.89
CA ASP A 445 12.72 -12.93 16.52
C ASP A 445 12.53 -14.36 17.09
N LYS A 446 13.56 -15.21 16.99
CA LYS A 446 13.56 -16.56 17.61
C LYS A 446 13.39 -16.51 19.14
N ARG A 447 14.08 -15.60 19.85
CA ARG A 447 13.93 -15.43 21.31
C ARG A 447 12.50 -15.02 21.70
N ASN A 448 11.80 -14.33 20.81
CA ASN A 448 10.41 -13.92 21.01
C ASN A 448 9.40 -14.96 20.49
N GLY A 449 9.85 -16.13 20.03
CA GLY A 449 8.99 -17.16 19.44
C GLY A 449 8.43 -16.80 18.05
N LEU A 450 8.99 -15.79 17.38
CA LEU A 450 8.56 -15.31 16.07
C LEU A 450 9.42 -15.95 14.96
N VAL A 451 9.24 -17.26 14.75
CA VAL A 451 9.90 -17.99 13.66
C VAL A 451 8.91 -18.26 12.53
N VAL A 452 9.37 -18.30 11.28
CA VAL A 452 8.53 -18.71 10.15
C VAL A 452 7.92 -20.08 10.44
N GLY A 453 6.61 -20.22 10.19
CA GLY A 453 5.81 -21.39 10.54
C GLY A 453 5.16 -21.32 11.93
N ALA A 454 5.58 -20.40 12.81
CA ALA A 454 4.94 -20.23 14.12
C ALA A 454 3.49 -19.74 13.96
N HIS A 455 2.59 -20.24 14.81
CA HIS A 455 1.26 -19.68 14.93
C HIS A 455 1.31 -18.40 15.77
N VAL A 456 0.80 -17.31 15.25
CA VAL A 456 0.91 -15.98 15.84
C VAL A 456 -0.43 -15.26 15.87
N THR A 457 -0.51 -14.26 16.75
CA THR A 457 -1.53 -13.22 16.73
C THR A 457 -0.89 -11.90 16.35
N VAL A 458 -1.58 -11.12 15.51
CA VAL A 458 -1.21 -9.75 15.16
C VAL A 458 -2.36 -8.83 15.54
N ALA A 459 -2.10 -7.84 16.40
CA ALA A 459 -3.10 -6.86 16.84
C ALA A 459 -2.51 -5.45 16.86
N PRO A 460 -3.31 -4.39 16.65
CA PRO A 460 -2.83 -3.02 16.79
C PRO A 460 -2.41 -2.73 18.23
N GLU A 461 -1.41 -1.88 18.42
CA GLU A 461 -0.91 -1.50 19.75
C GLU A 461 -1.82 -0.52 20.48
N ASP A 462 -2.71 0.18 19.80
CA ASP A 462 -3.45 1.33 20.34
C ASP A 462 -4.92 1.02 20.61
N THR A 463 -5.69 0.63 19.59
CA THR A 463 -7.13 0.33 19.65
C THR A 463 -7.46 -0.93 18.87
N GLY A 464 -8.47 -1.70 19.31
CA GLY A 464 -8.80 -2.99 18.72
C GLY A 464 -7.89 -4.13 19.13
N ARG A 465 -7.20 -4.00 20.28
CA ARG A 465 -6.30 -5.03 20.85
C ARG A 465 -6.99 -6.38 21.04
N ASP A 466 -8.29 -6.36 21.35
CA ASP A 466 -9.12 -7.55 21.61
C ASP A 466 -9.68 -8.18 20.33
N SER A 467 -9.20 -7.77 19.16
CA SER A 467 -9.55 -8.38 17.86
C SER A 467 -8.29 -8.75 17.07
N PRO A 468 -7.40 -9.61 17.62
CA PRO A 468 -6.20 -10.05 16.91
C PRO A 468 -6.55 -10.85 15.66
N THR A 469 -5.74 -10.71 14.62
CA THR A 469 -5.72 -11.64 13.49
C THR A 469 -4.81 -12.80 13.87
N HIS A 470 -5.35 -14.01 13.84
CA HIS A 470 -4.61 -15.26 14.09
C HIS A 470 -4.14 -15.86 12.76
N GLY A 471 -2.98 -16.48 12.75
CA GLY A 471 -2.47 -17.14 11.55
C GLY A 471 -1.07 -17.69 11.68
N THR A 472 -0.57 -18.30 10.61
CA THR A 472 0.81 -18.77 10.50
C THR A 472 1.73 -17.65 10.04
N LEU A 473 2.82 -17.41 10.76
CA LEU A 473 3.85 -16.44 10.39
C LEU A 473 4.60 -16.94 9.15
N LEU A 474 4.54 -16.19 8.06
CA LEU A 474 5.19 -16.53 6.80
C LEU A 474 6.52 -15.78 6.60
N ALA A 475 6.58 -14.53 7.07
CA ALA A 475 7.79 -13.72 7.00
C ALA A 475 7.76 -12.61 8.06
N ILE A 476 8.95 -12.18 8.47
CA ILE A 476 9.14 -11.06 9.38
C ILE A 476 10.42 -10.30 9.00
N THR A 477 10.29 -8.98 8.83
CA THR A 477 11.41 -8.04 8.59
C THR A 477 11.40 -6.97 9.70
N PRO A 478 12.31 -6.00 9.71
CA PRO A 478 12.23 -4.87 10.64
C PRO A 478 10.99 -3.97 10.45
N GLU A 479 10.38 -3.96 9.27
CA GLU A 479 9.24 -3.07 8.95
C GLU A 479 7.92 -3.81 8.74
N GLU A 480 7.95 -5.11 8.47
CA GLU A 480 6.80 -5.85 7.97
C GLU A 480 6.67 -7.25 8.61
N VAL A 481 5.42 -7.68 8.81
CA VAL A 481 5.03 -9.00 9.30
C VAL A 481 4.01 -9.57 8.34
N VAL A 482 4.24 -10.78 7.83
CA VAL A 482 3.35 -11.44 6.88
C VAL A 482 2.78 -12.70 7.49
N VAL A 483 1.45 -12.82 7.51
CA VAL A 483 0.75 -13.99 8.06
C VAL A 483 -0.19 -14.60 7.03
N ALA A 484 -0.30 -15.93 7.02
CA ALA A 484 -1.44 -16.64 6.45
C ALA A 484 -2.54 -16.69 7.51
N PRO A 485 -3.67 -15.98 7.36
CA PRO A 485 -4.70 -15.92 8.39
C PRO A 485 -5.38 -17.29 8.54
N ASP A 486 -5.79 -17.60 9.78
CA ASP A 486 -6.54 -18.81 10.07
C ASP A 486 -7.84 -18.88 9.28
N LYS A 487 -8.35 -20.10 9.07
CA LYS A 487 -9.67 -20.30 8.47
C LYS A 487 -10.77 -19.88 9.45
N ILE A 488 -11.49 -18.82 9.12
CA ILE A 488 -12.74 -18.44 9.77
C ILE A 488 -13.88 -19.00 8.91
N GLY A 489 -14.70 -19.90 9.48
CA GLY A 489 -15.77 -20.56 8.72
C GLY A 489 -15.23 -21.38 7.55
N GLY A 490 -15.67 -21.05 6.32
CA GLY A 490 -15.26 -21.73 5.08
C GLY A 490 -13.85 -21.40 4.57
N GLY A 491 -13.16 -20.42 5.17
CA GLY A 491 -11.92 -19.85 4.62
C GLY A 491 -12.18 -18.57 3.81
N PRO A 492 -11.11 -17.88 3.36
CA PRO A 492 -11.25 -16.64 2.61
C PRO A 492 -11.90 -16.92 1.25
N ALA A 493 -12.98 -16.20 0.93
CA ALA A 493 -13.68 -16.35 -0.35
C ALA A 493 -12.81 -16.04 -1.58
N VAL A 494 -11.71 -15.30 -1.41
CA VAL A 494 -10.77 -14.95 -2.50
C VAL A 494 -9.63 -15.96 -2.70
N GLY A 495 -9.63 -17.08 -1.97
CA GLY A 495 -8.55 -18.07 -2.03
C GLY A 495 -7.50 -17.89 -0.94
N ALA A 496 -6.26 -18.32 -1.19
CA ALA A 496 -5.18 -18.17 -0.22
C ALA A 496 -4.78 -16.69 -0.11
N VAL A 497 -4.69 -16.18 1.13
CA VAL A 497 -4.36 -14.78 1.39
C VAL A 497 -3.07 -14.70 2.21
N LYS A 498 -2.20 -13.77 1.85
CA LYS A 498 -1.06 -13.31 2.66
C LYS A 498 -1.40 -11.91 3.18
N VAL A 499 -1.46 -11.74 4.49
CA VAL A 499 -1.80 -10.45 5.12
C VAL A 499 -0.53 -9.82 5.66
N HIS A 500 -0.21 -8.65 5.15
CA HIS A 500 0.97 -7.87 5.46
C HIS A 500 0.61 -6.76 6.44
N PHE A 501 1.27 -6.73 7.59
CA PHE A 501 1.12 -5.73 8.64
C PHE A 501 2.44 -4.97 8.81
N PRO A 502 2.43 -3.64 9.05
CA PRO A 502 3.63 -2.97 9.50
C PRO A 502 3.98 -3.48 10.89
N ARG A 503 5.28 -3.58 11.21
CA ARG A 503 5.70 -3.81 12.60
C ARG A 503 5.32 -2.63 13.49
N LEU A 504 5.43 -1.41 12.96
CA LEU A 504 5.11 -0.21 13.70
C LEU A 504 3.60 -0.13 13.96
N GLY A 505 3.23 0.08 15.23
CA GLY A 505 1.82 0.20 15.61
C GLY A 505 1.11 -1.13 15.80
N PHE A 506 1.82 -2.26 15.69
CA PHE A 506 1.27 -3.60 15.86
C PHE A 506 2.11 -4.44 16.83
N VAL A 507 1.43 -5.34 17.53
CA VAL A 507 2.01 -6.32 18.42
C VAL A 507 1.81 -7.70 17.81
N VAL A 508 2.91 -8.41 17.60
CA VAL A 508 2.91 -9.82 17.18
C VAL A 508 3.25 -10.68 18.38
N ARG A 509 2.44 -11.71 18.66
CA ARG A 509 2.70 -12.66 19.76
C ARG A 509 2.56 -14.09 19.28
N PRO A 510 3.46 -15.01 19.66
CA PRO A 510 3.25 -16.44 19.42
C PRO A 510 2.03 -16.93 20.21
N VAL A 511 1.28 -17.87 19.62
CA VAL A 511 0.17 -18.55 20.31
C VAL A 511 0.71 -19.79 21.03
N PRO A 512 0.57 -19.90 22.36
CA PRO A 512 1.03 -21.07 23.09
C PRO A 512 0.26 -22.33 22.67
N GLY A 513 0.98 -23.44 22.44
CA GLY A 513 0.39 -24.78 22.34
C GLY A 513 0.19 -25.37 20.94
N THR A 514 0.63 -24.71 19.86
CA THR A 514 0.38 -25.17 18.48
C THR A 514 1.55 -25.89 17.79
N GLY A 515 2.53 -26.44 18.53
CA GLY A 515 3.37 -27.51 17.95
C GLY A 515 4.87 -27.29 17.82
N THR A 516 5.50 -26.37 18.56
CA THR A 516 6.95 -26.49 18.83
C THR A 516 7.16 -26.58 20.33
N SER A 517 7.67 -27.73 20.78
CA SER A 517 8.04 -28.01 22.16
C SER A 517 8.74 -26.83 22.84
N GLU A 518 8.18 -26.41 23.99
CA GLU A 518 8.64 -25.41 24.98
C GLU A 518 9.76 -24.43 24.56
N PRO A 519 9.47 -23.12 24.46
CA PRO A 519 10.46 -22.10 24.80
C PRO A 519 10.48 -21.96 26.33
N ARG A 520 11.48 -22.55 27.00
CA ARG A 520 11.80 -22.22 28.39
C ARG A 520 12.42 -20.82 28.44
N LEU A 521 11.85 -19.96 29.27
CA LEU A 521 12.36 -18.62 29.61
C LEU A 521 13.71 -18.70 30.33
#